data_AF-A0A8T6V5P6-F1
#
_entry.id   AF-A0A8T6V5P6-F1
#
_cell.length_a   1.000
_cell.length_b   1.000
_cell.length_c   1.000
_cell.angle_alpha   90.00
_cell.angle_beta   90.00
_cell.angle_gamma   90.00
#
_symmetry.space_group_name_H-M   'P 1'
#
loop_
_entity.id
_entity.type
_entity.pdbx_description
1 polymer ?
#
loop_
_entity_poly.entity_id
_entity_poly.type
_entity_poly.pdbx_seq_one_letter_code
_entity_poly.pdbx_strand_id
1 'polypeptide(L)' 'VGRFENLNEDFDHVSRQIGIETKLPHVNKSSHSYYKSYYNTKTRDMIAEGFREDIELFGYDF' A
#
# COMPACT_ATOMS: atom_id res chain seq x y z
N VAL A 1 -0.01 -10.11 5.00
CA VAL A 1 0.58 -9.21 3.98
C VAL A 1 0.42 -7.79 4.49
N GLY A 2 1.48 -6.97 4.49
CA GLY A 2 1.41 -5.57 4.92
C GLY A 2 1.15 -4.62 3.75
N ARG A 3 0.65 -3.42 4.05
CA ARG A 3 0.30 -2.35 3.12
C ARG A 3 1.12 -1.09 3.41
N PHE A 4 1.50 -0.36 2.36
CA PHE A 4 2.25 0.90 2.54
C PHE A 4 1.41 1.98 3.22
N GLU A 5 0.10 1.95 3.02
CA GLU A 5 -0.86 2.84 3.67
C GLU A 5 -0.85 2.68 5.19
N ASN A 6 -0.56 1.47 5.69
CA ASN A 6 -0.51 1.12 7.11
C ASN A 6 0.90 0.68 7.54
N LEU A 7 1.94 1.17 6.85
CA LEU A 7 3.31 0.63 6.94
C LEU A 7 3.84 0.54 8.38
N ASN A 8 3.59 1.56 9.21
CA ASN A 8 4.03 1.53 10.61
C ASN A 8 3.28 0.48 11.45
N GLU A 9 1.97 0.34 11.24
CA GLU A 9 1.13 -0.60 11.99
C GLU A 9 1.48 -2.05 11.63
N ASP A 10 1.68 -2.32 10.34
CA ASP A 10 2.08 -3.64 9.86
C ASP A 10 3.53 -3.97 10.28
N PHE A 11 4.42 -2.98 10.28
CA PHE A 11 5.77 -3.15 10.79
C PHE A 11 5.78 -3.45 12.29
N ASP A 12 4.97 -2.75 13.08
CA ASP A 12 4.81 -3.02 14.52
C ASP A 12 4.26 -4.43 14.76
N HIS A 13 3.30 -4.87 13.95
CA HIS A 13 2.74 -6.22 14.02
C HIS A 13 3.83 -7.29 13.80
N VAL A 14 4.63 -7.15 12.74
CA VAL A 14 5.74 -8.07 12.44
C VAL A 14 6.81 -8.00 13.53
N SER A 15 7.18 -6.80 13.97
CA SER A 15 8.19 -6.55 15.00
C SER A 15 7.84 -7.28 16.31
N ARG A 16 6.57 -7.21 16.74
CA ARG A 16 6.06 -7.98 17.90
C ARG A 16 6.12 -9.49 17.66
N GLN A 17 5.77 -9.95 16.46
CA GLN A 17 5.76 -11.37 16.14
C GLN A 17 7.16 -11.99 16.15
N ILE A 18 8.19 -11.23 15.77
CA ILE A 18 9.59 -11.68 15.74
C ILE A 18 10.38 -11.32 17.01
N GLY A 19 9.75 -10.63 17.97
CA GLY A 19 10.37 -10.28 19.26
C GLY A 19 11.38 -9.13 19.19
N ILE A 20 11.27 -8.24 18.19
CA ILE A 20 12.13 -7.07 18.03
C ILE A 20 11.29 -5.83 18.33
N GLU A 21 11.66 -5.03 19.33
CA GLU A 21 11.05 -3.71 19.55
C GLU A 21 11.89 -2.63 18.88
N THR A 22 11.53 -2.28 17.65
CA THR A 22 12.16 -1.17 16.93
C THR A 22 11.10 -0.35 16.18
N LYS A 23 11.43 0.89 15.83
CA LYS A 23 10.58 1.76 15.03
C LYS A 23 11.14 1.84 13.62
N LEU A 24 10.27 1.87 12.63
CA LEU A 24 10.69 2.04 11.24
C LEU A 24 11.01 3.53 10.95
N PRO A 25 12.27 3.90 10.70
CA PRO A 25 12.61 5.27 10.34
C PRO A 25 12.19 5.57 8.90
N HIS A 26 11.47 6.67 8.67
CA HIS A 26 11.05 7.09 7.34
C HIS A 26 12.09 8.01 6.69
N VAL A 27 13.26 7.45 6.34
CA VAL A 27 14.41 8.23 5.83
C VAL A 27 14.19 8.75 4.41
N ASN A 28 13.59 7.93 3.54
CA ASN A 28 13.35 8.26 2.12
C ASN A 28 11.91 8.74 1.89
N LYS A 29 11.44 9.70 2.71
CA LYS A 29 10.08 10.23 2.58
C LYS A 29 9.96 11.05 1.30
N SER A 30 9.06 10.63 0.43
CA SER A 30 8.66 11.35 -0.76
C SER A 30 7.24 11.90 -0.58
N SER A 31 7.01 13.11 -1.09
CA SER A 31 5.68 13.73 -1.07
C SER A 31 4.84 13.12 -2.18
N HIS A 32 3.83 12.34 -1.80
CA HIS A 32 2.88 11.74 -2.73
C HIS A 32 1.45 12.10 -2.29
N SER A 33 0.61 12.36 -3.29
CA SER A 33 -0.84 12.48 -3.11
C SER A 33 -1.48 11.09 -3.00
N TYR A 34 -2.74 11.05 -2.58
CA TYR A 34 -3.51 9.81 -2.54
C TYR A 34 -3.46 9.13 -3.91
N TYR A 35 -3.05 7.85 -3.99
CA TYR A 35 -2.68 7.24 -5.27
C TYR A 35 -3.80 7.30 -6.33
N LYS A 36 -5.07 7.28 -5.91
CA LYS A 36 -6.22 7.40 -6.81
C LYS A 36 -6.27 8.75 -7.55
N SER A 37 -5.65 9.81 -7.02
CA SER A 37 -5.62 11.12 -7.69
C SER A 37 -4.69 11.17 -8.90
N TYR A 38 -3.83 10.15 -9.10
CA TYR A 38 -2.94 10.07 -10.26
C TYR A 38 -3.63 9.48 -11.50
N TYR A 39 -4.81 8.88 -11.35
CA TYR A 39 -5.53 8.22 -12.43
C TYR A 39 -6.77 9.02 -12.81
N ASN A 40 -6.97 9.16 -14.12
CA ASN A 40 -8.25 9.62 -14.68
C ASN A 40 -9.11 8.40 -15.03
N THR A 41 -10.38 8.60 -15.34
CA THR A 41 -11.33 7.50 -15.61
C THR A 41 -10.80 6.50 -16.63
N LYS A 42 -10.17 6.98 -17.71
CA LYS A 42 -9.62 6.14 -18.77
C LYS A 42 -8.45 5.28 -18.28
N THR A 43 -7.53 5.84 -17.51
CA THR A 43 -6.38 5.08 -17.01
C THR A 43 -6.76 4.14 -15.87
N ARG A 44 -7.77 4.51 -15.08
CA ARG A 44 -8.35 3.64 -14.05
C ARG A 44 -8.96 2.38 -14.66
N ASP A 45 -9.79 2.52 -15.70
CA ASP A 45 -10.47 1.37 -16.31
C ASP A 45 -9.46 0.41 -16.97
N MET A 46 -8.37 0.93 -17.54
CA MET A 46 -7.26 0.10 -18.05
C MET A 46 -6.52 -0.67 -16.95
N ILE A 47 -6.28 -0.03 -15.80
CA ILE A 47 -5.64 -0.67 -14.64
C ILE A 47 -6.58 -1.72 -14.03
N ALA A 48 -7.87 -1.41 -13.92
CA ALA A 48 -8.88 -2.32 -13.37
C ALA A 48 -8.97 -3.61 -14.18
N GLU A 49 -8.91 -3.52 -15.51
CA GLU A 49 -8.90 -4.71 -16.38
C GLU A 49 -7.56 -5.46 -16.32
N GLY A 50 -6.44 -4.73 -16.43
CA GLY A 50 -5.11 -5.35 -16.50
C GLY A 50 -4.61 -5.98 -15.20
N PHE A 51 -5.07 -5.47 -14.06
CA PHE A 51 -4.67 -5.92 -12.72
C PHE A 51 -5.86 -6.48 -11.92
N ARG A 52 -6.94 -6.90 -12.59
CA ARG A 52 -8.17 -7.37 -11.92
C ARG A 52 -7.89 -8.42 -10.85
N GLU A 53 -7.06 -9.40 -11.16
CA GLU A 53 -6.72 -10.49 -10.24
C GLU A 53 -5.97 -9.97 -9.00
N ASP A 54 -5.00 -9.08 -9.17
CA ASP A 54 -4.28 -8.46 -8.06
C ASP A 54 -5.19 -7.55 -7.22
N ILE A 55 -6.05 -6.77 -7.89
CA ILE A 55 -7.00 -5.87 -7.25
C ILE A 55 -7.98 -6.65 -6.38
N GLU A 56 -8.52 -7.77 -6.89
CA GLU A 56 -9.38 -8.68 -6.13
C GLU A 56 -8.61 -9.37 -4.99
N LEU A 57 -7.41 -9.89 -5.26
CA LEU A 57 -6.57 -10.59 -4.29
C LEU A 57 -6.16 -9.71 -3.11
N PHE A 58 -5.82 -8.46 -3.39
CA PHE A 58 -5.39 -7.48 -2.39
C PHE A 58 -6.52 -6.55 -1.93
N GLY A 59 -7.77 -6.73 -2.42
CA GLY A 59 -8.92 -5.93 -2.02
C GLY A 59 -8.73 -4.42 -2.20
N TYR A 60 -8.16 -4.00 -3.34
CA TYR A 60 -8.06 -2.59 -3.69
C TYR A 60 -9.34 -2.13 -4.40
N ASP A 61 -9.78 -0.91 -4.11
CA ASP A 61 -10.91 -0.27 -4.81
C ASP A 61 -10.39 0.80 -5.76
N PHE A 62 -10.83 0.83 -7.01
CA PHE A 62 -10.48 1.85 -8.00
C PHE A 62 -11.70 2.66 -8.46
#